data_AF-A0A7C4VTS0-F1
#
_entry.id   AF-A0A7C4VTS0-F1
#
_cell.length_a   1.000
_cell.length_b   1.000
_cell.length_c   1.000
_cell.angle_alpha   90.00
_cell.angle_beta   90.00
_cell.angle_gamma   90.00
#
_symmetry.space_group_name_H-M   'P 1'
#
loop_
_entity.id
_entity.type
_entity.pdbx_description
1 polymer ?
#
loop_
_entity_poly.entity_id
_entity_poly.type
_entity_poly.pdbx_seq_one_letter_code
_entity_poly.pdbx_strand_id
1 'polypeptide(L)'
;MTSFCKELSKTERKWNFIYIPSKYRELFPKGKSFKVYLKGESFEVSLNKAGRIVRKDLVKKLGRIERCVITVVKKSENEFRIDVLDEDIRKIVAP
;
A
#
# COMPACT_ATOMS: atom_id res chain seq x y z
N MET A 1 12.85 7.92 6.40
CA MET A 1 11.65 7.66 5.56
C MET A 1 12.00 6.49 4.68
N THR A 2 11.23 5.41 4.73
CA THR A 2 11.53 4.20 3.94
C THR A 2 10.35 3.95 3.01
N SER A 3 10.57 4.02 1.71
CA SER A 3 9.53 3.78 0.70
C SER A 3 9.90 2.60 -0.17
N PHE A 4 8.90 1.89 -0.65
CA PHE A 4 9.08 0.91 -1.70
C PHE A 4 7.95 1.00 -2.72
N CYS A 5 8.32 0.81 -3.97
CA CYS A 5 7.37 0.78 -5.06
C CYS A 5 7.02 -0.67 -5.40
N LYS A 6 5.75 -0.95 -5.61
CA LYS A 6 5.30 -2.24 -6.14
C LYS A 6 4.05 -2.11 -6.99
N GLU A 7 3.88 -3.05 -7.90
CA GLU A 7 2.61 -3.30 -8.56
C GLU A 7 1.80 -4.34 -7.75
N LEU A 8 0.48 -4.20 -7.74
CA LEU A 8 -0.40 -5.26 -7.26
C LEU A 8 -0.50 -6.36 -8.32
N SER A 9 -0.15 -7.58 -7.98
CA SER A 9 -0.34 -8.72 -8.88
C SER A 9 -1.82 -9.01 -9.17
N LYS A 10 -2.09 -9.76 -10.26
CA LYS A 10 -3.45 -10.26 -10.57
C LYS A 10 -4.06 -11.02 -9.39
N THR A 11 -3.25 -11.80 -8.67
CA THR A 11 -3.67 -12.58 -7.49
C THR A 11 -4.06 -11.66 -6.34
N GLU A 12 -3.27 -10.63 -6.03
CA GLU A 12 -3.58 -9.63 -5.01
C GLU A 12 -4.90 -8.92 -5.28
N ARG A 13 -5.11 -8.49 -6.54
CA ARG A 13 -6.36 -7.87 -6.98
C ARG A 13 -7.55 -8.83 -6.85
N LYS A 14 -7.41 -10.08 -7.32
CA LYS A 14 -8.46 -11.10 -7.28
C LYS A 14 -8.88 -11.44 -5.85
N TRP A 15 -7.92 -11.59 -4.94
CA TRP A 15 -8.14 -12.05 -3.58
C TRP A 15 -8.17 -10.93 -2.53
N ASN A 16 -8.18 -9.67 -2.96
CA ASN A 16 -8.34 -8.50 -2.10
C ASN A 16 -7.31 -8.39 -0.97
N PHE A 17 -6.04 -8.66 -1.29
CA PHE A 17 -4.93 -8.46 -0.36
C PHE A 17 -3.77 -7.70 -1.00
N ILE A 18 -2.93 -7.09 -0.16
CA ILE A 18 -1.64 -6.49 -0.55
C ILE A 18 -0.55 -7.27 0.16
N TYR A 19 0.35 -7.85 -0.61
CA TYR A 19 1.54 -8.51 -0.11
C TYR A 19 2.66 -7.49 0.11
N ILE A 20 3.23 -7.52 1.31
CA ILE A 20 4.40 -6.74 1.67
C ILE A 20 5.65 -7.61 1.43
N PRO A 21 6.60 -7.18 0.58
CA PRO A 21 7.83 -7.92 0.34
C PRO A 21 8.57 -8.18 1.65
N SER A 22 9.17 -9.37 1.79
CA SER A 22 9.83 -9.83 3.03
C SER A 22 10.80 -8.79 3.62
N LYS A 23 11.61 -8.15 2.77
CA LYS A 23 12.56 -7.09 3.12
C LYS A 23 11.93 -5.89 3.85
N TYR A 24 10.64 -5.63 3.64
CA TYR A 24 9.94 -4.48 4.23
C TYR A 24 8.97 -4.86 5.36
N ARG A 25 8.75 -6.15 5.63
CA ARG A 25 7.78 -6.59 6.65
C ARG A 25 8.14 -6.12 8.05
N GLU A 26 9.42 -6.03 8.36
CA GLU A 26 9.90 -5.59 9.67
C GLU A 26 9.63 -4.11 9.95
N LEU A 27 9.27 -3.34 8.93
CA LEU A 27 8.88 -1.95 9.08
C LEU A 27 7.46 -1.77 9.63
N PHE A 28 6.64 -2.82 9.61
CA PHE A 28 5.24 -2.78 10.05
C PHE A 28 5.10 -3.36 11.46
N PRO A 29 4.20 -2.82 12.30
CA PRO A 29 4.01 -3.32 13.65
C PRO A 29 3.44 -4.75 13.61
N LYS A 30 4.12 -5.66 14.32
CA LYS A 30 3.72 -7.06 14.40
C LYS A 30 2.54 -7.20 15.37
N GLY A 31 1.45 -7.80 14.92
CA GLY A 31 0.29 -8.13 15.76
C GLY A 31 -0.54 -6.92 16.22
N LYS A 32 -0.29 -5.72 15.68
CA LYS A 32 -1.09 -4.51 15.94
C LYS A 32 -1.72 -3.99 14.66
N SER A 33 -2.84 -3.29 14.80
CA SER A 33 -3.38 -2.48 13.72
C SER A 33 -2.57 -1.18 13.55
N PHE A 34 -2.58 -0.66 12.33
CA PHE A 34 -1.94 0.59 11.95
C PHE A 34 -2.79 1.32 10.92
N LYS A 35 -2.61 2.63 10.82
CA LYS A 35 -3.35 3.44 9.85
C LYS A 35 -2.56 3.56 8.54
N VAL A 36 -3.27 3.36 7.45
CA VAL A 36 -2.81 3.60 6.08
C VAL A 36 -3.60 4.77 5.51
N TYR A 37 -2.92 5.78 5.01
CA TYR A 37 -3.56 6.89 4.31
C TYR A 37 -3.46 6.68 2.79
N LEU A 38 -4.59 6.79 2.09
CA LEU A 38 -4.68 6.73 0.63
C LEU A 38 -5.63 7.83 0.14
N LYS A 39 -5.14 8.76 -0.70
CA LYS A 39 -5.93 9.85 -1.31
C LYS A 39 -6.80 10.64 -0.29
N GLY A 40 -6.26 10.92 0.89
CA GLY A 40 -6.96 11.68 1.95
C GLY A 40 -7.87 10.84 2.86
N GLU A 41 -8.06 9.56 2.58
CA GLU A 41 -8.79 8.63 3.45
C GLU A 41 -7.83 7.79 4.29
N SER A 42 -8.26 7.44 5.51
CA SER A 42 -7.52 6.55 6.40
C SER A 42 -8.16 5.18 6.51
N PHE A 43 -7.35 4.13 6.44
CA PHE A 43 -7.74 2.74 6.58
C PHE A 43 -6.98 2.13 7.75
N GLU A 44 -7.70 1.57 8.73
CA GLU A 44 -7.06 0.78 9.76
C GLU A 44 -6.75 -0.63 9.24
N VAL A 45 -5.51 -1.08 9.29
CA VAL A 45 -5.12 -2.39 8.73
C VAL A 45 -4.17 -3.10 9.66
N SER A 46 -3.98 -4.39 9.44
CA SER A 46 -2.96 -5.16 10.14
C SER A 46 -2.23 -6.06 9.15
N LEU A 47 -0.98 -6.41 9.50
CA LEU A 47 -0.19 -7.35 8.74
C LEU A 47 -0.41 -8.74 9.31
N ASN A 48 -0.93 -9.68 8.51
CA ASN A 48 -1.09 -11.06 8.95
C ASN A 48 0.25 -11.82 8.95
N LYS A 49 0.25 -13.06 9.46
CA LYS A 49 1.45 -13.93 9.54
C LYS A 49 2.13 -14.16 8.18
N ALA A 50 1.39 -14.07 7.08
CA ALA A 50 1.92 -14.23 5.72
C ALA A 50 2.46 -12.93 5.11
N GLY A 51 2.51 -11.83 5.86
CA GLY A 51 2.94 -10.52 5.36
C GLY A 51 1.92 -9.87 4.43
N ARG A 52 0.62 -10.12 4.64
CA ARG A 52 -0.46 -9.58 3.81
C ARG A 52 -1.33 -8.62 4.60
N ILE A 53 -1.70 -7.53 3.95
CA ILE A 53 -2.80 -6.64 4.35
C ILE A 53 -4.04 -7.13 3.62
N VAL A 54 -5.02 -7.67 4.33
CA VAL A 54 -6.26 -8.20 3.72
C VAL A 54 -7.36 -7.17 3.93
N ARG A 55 -7.58 -6.32 2.92
CA ARG A 55 -8.56 -5.24 3.03
C ARG A 55 -9.16 -4.86 1.66
N LYS A 56 -10.42 -5.24 1.46
CA LYS A 56 -11.11 -5.19 0.16
C LYS A 56 -11.38 -3.78 -0.36
N ASP A 57 -11.84 -2.88 0.50
CA ASP A 57 -12.03 -1.45 0.22
C ASP A 57 -10.73 -0.79 -0.22
N LEU A 58 -9.62 -1.04 0.49
CA LEU A 58 -8.30 -0.54 0.13
C LEU A 58 -7.83 -1.09 -1.23
N VAL A 59 -7.90 -2.40 -1.43
CA VAL A 59 -7.48 -3.04 -2.70
C VAL A 59 -8.34 -2.61 -3.88
N LYS A 60 -9.66 -2.42 -3.69
CA LYS A 60 -10.53 -1.90 -4.75
C LYS A 60 -10.15 -0.48 -5.17
N LYS A 61 -9.78 0.38 -4.21
CA LYS A 61 -9.30 1.74 -4.51
C LYS A 61 -7.95 1.72 -5.23
N LEU A 62 -7.10 0.74 -4.92
CA LEU A 62 -5.84 0.48 -5.62
C LEU A 62 -6.02 -0.31 -6.95
N GLY A 63 -7.17 -0.96 -7.18
CA GLY A 63 -7.36 -1.90 -8.29
C GLY A 63 -7.37 -1.26 -9.67
N ARG A 64 -7.49 0.06 -9.74
CA ARG A 64 -7.35 0.86 -10.97
C ARG A 64 -5.92 1.32 -11.24
N ILE A 65 -5.00 1.02 -10.33
CA ILE A 65 -3.64 1.56 -10.34
C ILE A 65 -2.67 0.45 -10.73
N GLU A 66 -1.87 0.73 -11.75
CA GLU A 66 -0.81 -0.18 -12.20
C GLU A 66 0.34 -0.23 -11.20
N ARG A 67 0.72 0.92 -10.64
CA ARG A 67 1.88 1.03 -9.76
C ARG A 67 1.59 1.85 -8.50
N CYS A 68 1.92 1.34 -7.32
CA CYS A 68 1.80 2.09 -6.07
C CYS A 68 3.14 2.22 -5.36
N VAL A 69 3.33 3.33 -4.64
CA VAL A 69 4.47 3.57 -3.77
C VAL A 69 3.98 3.55 -2.34
N ILE A 70 4.36 2.50 -1.62
CA ILE A 70 4.08 2.41 -0.21
C ILE A 70 5.20 3.16 0.50
N THR A 71 4.84 4.28 1.11
CA THR A 71 5.73 5.15 1.86
C THR A 71 5.58 4.88 3.35
N VAL A 72 6.58 4.22 3.93
CA VAL A 72 6.68 4.09 5.39
C VAL A 72 7.31 5.37 5.94
N VAL A 73 6.46 6.27 6.42
CA VAL A 73 6.91 7.46 7.16
C VAL A 73 6.87 7.12 8.64
N LYS A 74 8.03 7.08 9.30
CA LYS A 74 8.10 7.00 10.76
C LYS A 74 7.69 8.36 11.34
N LYS A 75 6.38 8.67 11.36
CA LYS A 75 5.81 9.81 12.10
C LYS A 75 5.53 9.45 13.57
N SER A 76 5.08 8.23 13.79
CA SER A 76 4.82 7.57 15.07
C SER A 76 4.99 6.06 14.87
N GLU A 77 4.97 5.23 15.92
CA GLU A 77 5.14 3.76 15.78
C GLU A 77 4.14 3.10 14.81
N ASN A 78 3.00 3.74 14.49
CA ASN A 78 1.85 3.09 13.85
C ASN A 78 1.25 3.84 12.64
N GLU A 79 1.96 4.80 12.02
CA GLU A 79 1.45 5.54 10.85
C GLU A 79 2.17 5.21 9.54
N PHE A 80 1.38 4.83 8.53
CA PHE A 80 1.85 4.44 7.21
C PHE A 80 1.11 5.23 6.13
N ARG A 81 1.79 5.58 5.05
CA ARG A 81 1.19 6.31 3.93
C ARG A 81 1.33 5.48 2.66
N ILE A 82 0.24 5.29 1.93
CA ILE A 82 0.28 4.71 0.59
C ILE A 82 0.06 5.84 -0.41
N ASP A 83 1.13 6.18 -1.12
CA ASP A 83 1.06 7.08 -2.25
C ASP A 83 0.86 6.26 -3.52
N VAL A 84 0.01 6.74 -4.39
CA VAL A 84 -0.24 6.11 -5.68
C VAL A 84 0.52 6.90 -6.72
N LEU A 85 1.44 6.23 -7.42
CA LEU A 85 2.06 6.78 -8.62
C LEU A 85 1.26 6.27 -9.81
N ASP A 86 0.29 7.07 -10.22
CA ASP A 86 -0.40 6.85 -11.47
C ASP A 86 0.58 7.21 -12.60
N GLU A 87 1.07 6.23 -13.38
CA GLU A 87 1.90 6.53 -14.56
C GLU A 87 1.09 7.14 -15.73
N ASP A 88 -0.18 7.50 -15.53
CA ASP A 88 -0.96 8.32 -16.49
C ASP A 88 -0.57 9.82 -16.46
N ILE A 89 0.43 10.23 -15.67
CA ILE A 89 1.18 11.49 -15.91
C ILE A 89 2.14 11.36 -17.11
N ARG A 90 1.95 10.38 -18.00
CA ARG A 90 2.56 10.38 -19.35
C ARG A 90 1.60 10.77 -20.47
N LYS A 91 0.31 10.99 -20.19
CA LYS A 91 -0.67 11.46 -21.20
C LYS A 91 -1.08 12.92 -21.07
N ILE A 92 -0.69 13.63 -20.01
CA ILE A 92 -1.04 15.05 -19.81
C ILE A 92 0.13 15.99 -20.18
N VAL A 93 1.28 15.44 -20.58
CA VAL A 93 2.42 16.23 -21.07
C VAL A 93 3.00 15.56 -22.33
N ALA A 94 2.15 15.39 -23.34
CA ALA A 94 2.63 15.38 -24.73
C ALA A 94 2.45 16.82 -25.26
N PRO A 95 3.50 17.44 -25.82
CA PRO A 95 3.43 18.80 -26.36
C PRO A 95 2.43 18.92 -27.52
#